data_AF-A0AAD4QWP5-F1
#
_entry.id   AF-A0AAD4QWP5-F1
#
_cell.length_a   1.000
_cell.length_b   1.000
_cell.length_c   1.000
_cell.angle_alpha   90.00
_cell.angle_beta   90.00
_cell.angle_gamma   90.00
#
_symmetry.space_group_name_H-M   'P 1'
#
loop_
_entity.id
_entity.type
_entity.pdbx_description
1 polymer ?
#
loop_
_entity_poly.entity_id
_entity_poly.type
_entity_poly.pdbx_seq_one_letter_code
_entity_poly.pdbx_strand_id
1 'polypeptide(L)'
;MGTILSQYSLLPFIFSMVVSVPSLILYMVEAFNMALESVEDEDFCCAMFRLFIARFIPNCFNYLLSSIPAGLGRAGLFRELFEARSQTFLSLSYFLGYYNFHANNFSTLFILMNRITLIAFPNYHKKVWKYLLAVSILIMLLAPMGVTAQLAAYKYYVRSENDSQAFAIDIQIEPGRLYLNVPYLATCAAVVFCVVGGVLNFVNLFLYRKNTRMIEVTQEGEKPHELEPRFTLYVSIVFAAQFFMAVIQILLHVTSVLYPSPIIFASITNHYSFISDLCNLVLPGWGLLWASVKVRKPTVACFNTCNPLHKNQCKVELFNSINENRPSREINPVRMEMEHLQSTCLEMPLRHTDGIYRATREWHLAIANIPGSIPSPIQERNSS
;
A
#
# COMPACT_ATOMS: atom_id res chain seq x y z
N MET A 1 20.20 -28.75 -17.63
CA MET A 1 19.77 -28.47 -16.24
C MET A 1 19.13 -27.08 -16.10
N GLY A 2 19.63 -26.04 -16.77
CA GLY A 2 19.01 -24.70 -16.78
C GLY A 2 17.56 -24.65 -17.31
N THR A 3 17.25 -25.39 -18.38
CA THR A 3 15.89 -25.51 -18.94
C THR A 3 14.86 -26.16 -18.01
N ILE A 4 15.32 -27.01 -17.09
CA ILE A 4 14.45 -27.63 -16.09
C ILE A 4 14.08 -26.60 -15.01
N LEU A 5 15.05 -25.78 -14.58
CA LEU A 5 14.83 -24.71 -13.58
C LEU A 5 13.96 -23.56 -14.08
N SER A 6 14.01 -23.22 -15.37
CA SER A 6 13.17 -22.16 -15.95
C SER A 6 11.70 -22.54 -16.04
N GLN A 7 11.37 -23.83 -16.23
CA GLN A 7 9.96 -24.27 -16.19
C GLN A 7 9.36 -24.19 -14.78
N TYR A 8 10.19 -24.25 -13.74
CA TYR A 8 9.74 -24.11 -12.35
C TYR A 8 9.43 -22.66 -11.93
N SER A 9 9.73 -21.63 -12.73
CA SER A 9 9.43 -20.24 -12.38
C SER A 9 7.99 -19.82 -12.71
N LEU A 10 7.37 -20.46 -13.71
CA LEU A 10 6.03 -20.08 -14.20
C LEU A 10 4.94 -20.36 -13.17
N LEU A 11 4.95 -21.53 -12.54
CA LEU A 11 3.91 -21.91 -11.57
C LEU A 11 3.93 -21.01 -10.32
N PRO A 12 5.08 -20.75 -9.66
CA PRO A 12 5.16 -19.77 -8.58
C PRO A 12 4.74 -18.36 -9.00
N PHE A 13 5.06 -17.95 -10.24
CA PHE A 13 4.63 -16.66 -10.76
C PHE A 13 3.10 -16.56 -10.92
N ILE A 14 2.47 -17.56 -11.55
CA ILE A 14 1.01 -17.61 -11.70
C ILE A 14 0.35 -17.60 -10.32
N PHE A 15 0.85 -18.42 -9.38
CA PHE A 15 0.36 -18.45 -8.02
C PHE A 15 0.51 -17.08 -7.34
N SER A 16 1.67 -16.42 -7.49
CA SER A 16 1.89 -15.07 -6.97
C SER A 16 0.83 -14.12 -7.50
N MET A 17 0.63 -14.07 -8.83
CA MET A 17 -0.35 -13.18 -9.48
C MET A 17 -1.79 -13.42 -8.99
N VAL A 18 -2.20 -14.68 -8.87
CA VAL A 18 -3.54 -15.05 -8.40
C VAL A 18 -3.79 -14.55 -6.98
N VAL A 19 -2.77 -14.53 -6.12
CA VAL A 19 -2.90 -14.05 -4.74
C VAL A 19 -2.68 -12.55 -4.64
N SER A 20 -1.69 -11.99 -5.34
CA SER A 20 -1.24 -10.61 -5.19
C SER A 20 -2.16 -9.62 -5.89
N VAL A 21 -2.77 -9.95 -7.03
CA VAL A 21 -3.69 -9.02 -7.74
C VAL A 21 -4.94 -8.74 -6.90
N PRO A 22 -5.68 -9.74 -6.38
CA PRO A 22 -6.81 -9.47 -5.48
C PRO A 22 -6.38 -8.74 -4.21
N SER A 23 -5.21 -9.08 -3.67
CA SER A 23 -4.66 -8.42 -2.48
C SER A 23 -4.33 -6.96 -2.72
N LEU A 24 -3.79 -6.61 -3.89
CA LEU A 24 -3.53 -5.23 -4.27
C LEU A 24 -4.84 -4.44 -4.41
N ILE A 25 -5.86 -5.02 -5.03
CA ILE A 25 -7.18 -4.39 -5.17
C ILE A 25 -7.79 -4.15 -3.78
N LEU A 26 -7.75 -5.16 -2.91
CA LEU A 26 -8.19 -5.02 -1.52
C LEU A 26 -7.44 -3.89 -0.82
N TYR A 27 -6.10 -3.89 -0.90
CA TYR A 27 -5.28 -2.89 -0.23
C TYR A 27 -5.51 -1.47 -0.78
N MET A 28 -5.78 -1.33 -2.09
CA MET A 28 -6.23 -0.08 -2.71
C MET A 28 -7.55 0.41 -2.12
N VAL A 29 -8.55 -0.46 -2.03
CA VAL A 29 -9.87 -0.13 -1.47
C VAL A 29 -9.76 0.26 0.00
N GLU A 30 -8.96 -0.47 0.78
CA GLU A 30 -8.71 -0.12 2.19
C GLU A 30 -8.01 1.23 2.34
N ALA A 31 -6.96 1.48 1.55
CA ALA A 31 -6.25 2.75 1.57
C ALA A 31 -7.16 3.93 1.18
N PHE A 32 -8.02 3.72 0.18
CA PHE A 32 -9.00 4.70 -0.25
C PHE A 32 -10.06 4.98 0.82
N ASN A 33 -10.65 3.93 1.41
CA ASN A 33 -11.63 4.06 2.48
C ASN A 33 -11.03 4.76 3.70
N MET A 34 -9.83 4.39 4.13
CA MET A 34 -9.14 5.08 5.22
C MET A 34 -8.86 6.55 4.90
N ALA A 35 -8.54 6.88 3.64
CA ALA A 35 -8.33 8.27 3.24
C ALA A 35 -9.64 9.07 3.26
N LEU A 36 -10.74 8.50 2.75
CA LEU A 36 -12.06 9.13 2.79
C LEU A 36 -12.58 9.32 4.23
N GLU A 37 -12.57 8.25 5.02
CA GLU A 37 -13.06 8.29 6.41
C GLU A 37 -12.18 9.18 7.30
N SER A 38 -10.90 9.39 6.96
CA SER A 38 -10.05 10.34 7.69
C SER A 38 -10.52 11.80 7.59
N VAL A 39 -11.39 12.13 6.63
CA VAL A 39 -11.99 13.47 6.52
C VAL A 39 -13.21 13.59 7.46
N GLU A 40 -13.93 12.49 7.69
CA GLU A 40 -15.22 12.51 8.40
C GLU A 40 -15.10 12.09 9.88
N ASP A 41 -14.17 11.18 10.21
CA ASP A 41 -14.03 10.59 11.54
C ASP A 41 -12.61 10.82 12.11
N GLU A 42 -12.54 11.51 13.25
CA GLU A 42 -11.29 11.76 13.99
C GLU A 42 -10.57 10.45 14.38
N ASP A 43 -11.29 9.34 14.54
CA ASP A 43 -10.70 8.05 14.88
C ASP A 43 -9.88 7.46 13.72
N PHE A 44 -10.23 7.75 12.47
CA PHE A 44 -9.46 7.36 11.29
C PHE A 44 -8.26 8.28 11.03
N CYS A 45 -8.23 9.46 11.67
CA CYS A 45 -7.04 10.30 11.72
C CYS A 45 -5.92 9.74 12.61
N CYS A 46 -6.09 8.54 13.19
CA CYS A 46 -5.04 7.89 13.95
C CYS A 46 -3.76 7.72 13.11
N ALA A 47 -2.62 8.07 13.71
CA ALA A 47 -1.30 8.01 13.09
C ALA A 47 -0.99 6.64 12.47
N MET A 48 -1.53 5.57 13.06
CA MET A 48 -1.39 4.20 12.56
C MET A 48 -1.91 4.03 11.13
N PHE A 49 -3.14 4.47 10.85
CA PHE A 49 -3.75 4.32 9.52
C PHE A 49 -3.03 5.18 8.47
N ARG A 50 -2.60 6.37 8.86
CA ARG A 50 -1.80 7.24 7.98
C ARG A 50 -0.43 6.63 7.63
N LEU A 51 0.21 5.93 8.57
CA LEU A 51 1.42 5.15 8.29
C LEU A 51 1.14 3.98 7.33
N PHE A 52 -0.01 3.31 7.45
CA PHE A 52 -0.41 2.25 6.50
C PHE A 52 -0.69 2.77 5.09
N ILE A 53 -1.38 3.90 4.95
CA ILE A 53 -1.60 4.55 3.64
C ILE A 53 -0.25 4.93 3.02
N ALA A 54 0.64 5.53 3.82
CA ALA A 54 1.94 5.93 3.32
C ALA A 54 2.84 4.72 2.98
N ARG A 55 2.68 3.58 3.66
CA ARG A 55 3.30 2.28 3.29
C ARG A 55 2.73 1.70 1.99
N PHE A 56 1.43 1.87 1.76
CA PHE A 56 0.74 1.33 0.58
C PHE A 56 1.30 1.91 -0.72
N ILE A 57 1.60 3.22 -0.76
CA ILE A 57 2.11 3.92 -1.95
C ILE A 57 3.34 3.23 -2.57
N PRO A 58 4.48 3.07 -1.87
CA PRO A 58 5.66 2.43 -2.43
C PRO A 58 5.42 0.95 -2.78
N ASN A 59 4.58 0.24 -2.03
CA ASN A 59 4.22 -1.14 -2.34
C ASN A 59 3.44 -1.27 -3.65
N CYS A 60 2.51 -0.36 -3.92
CA CYS A 60 1.76 -0.31 -5.17
C CYS A 60 2.69 -0.06 -6.37
N PHE A 61 3.56 0.97 -6.26
CA PHE A 61 4.53 1.27 -7.32
C PHE A 61 5.51 0.12 -7.56
N ASN A 62 6.05 -0.47 -6.49
CA ASN A 62 6.95 -1.62 -6.60
C ASN A 62 6.26 -2.81 -7.26
N TYR A 63 5.02 -3.11 -6.91
CA TYR A 63 4.32 -4.24 -7.48
C TYR A 63 4.09 -4.06 -8.99
N LEU A 64 3.58 -2.89 -9.40
CA LEU A 64 3.27 -2.59 -10.79
C LEU A 64 4.50 -2.45 -11.67
N LEU A 65 5.57 -1.83 -11.17
CA LEU A 65 6.74 -1.45 -11.96
C LEU A 65 7.97 -2.33 -11.74
N SER A 66 8.00 -3.17 -10.71
CA SER A 66 9.13 -4.07 -10.42
C SER A 66 8.69 -5.54 -10.30
N SER A 67 7.78 -5.89 -9.39
CA SER A 67 7.40 -7.30 -9.16
C SER A 67 6.78 -7.97 -10.39
N ILE A 68 5.75 -7.35 -10.99
CA ILE A 68 5.11 -7.90 -12.20
C ILE A 68 6.12 -8.00 -13.34
N PRO A 69 6.87 -6.92 -13.69
CA PRO A 69 7.87 -7.00 -14.74
C PRO A 69 8.95 -8.07 -14.52
N ALA A 70 9.48 -8.18 -13.30
CA ALA A 70 10.46 -9.20 -12.95
C ALA A 70 9.89 -10.62 -13.05
N GLY A 71 8.64 -10.83 -12.62
CA GLY A 71 7.95 -12.11 -12.74
C GLY A 71 7.69 -12.52 -14.18
N LEU A 72 7.19 -11.58 -15.00
CA LEU A 72 6.99 -11.80 -16.44
C LEU A 72 8.31 -12.13 -17.15
N GLY A 73 9.39 -11.43 -16.81
CA GLY A 73 10.69 -11.68 -17.42
C GLY A 73 11.27 -13.06 -17.10
N ARG A 74 11.10 -13.52 -15.85
CA ARG A 74 11.49 -14.87 -15.44
C ARG A 74 10.61 -15.98 -16.04
N ALA A 75 9.35 -15.66 -16.33
CA ALA A 75 8.46 -16.55 -17.08
C ALA A 75 8.79 -16.58 -18.59
N GLY A 76 9.71 -15.74 -19.07
CA GLY A 76 10.06 -15.59 -20.48
C GLY A 76 8.99 -14.88 -21.31
N LEU A 77 8.03 -14.21 -20.65
CA LEU A 77 6.95 -13.50 -21.31
C LEU A 77 7.41 -12.09 -21.69
N PHE A 78 6.99 -11.65 -22.88
CA PHE A 78 7.20 -10.28 -23.38
C PHE A 78 8.66 -9.83 -23.49
N ARG A 79 9.61 -10.74 -23.68
CA ARG A 79 11.04 -10.40 -23.80
C ARG A 79 11.32 -9.26 -24.79
N GLU A 80 10.76 -9.34 -26.00
CA GLU A 80 10.90 -8.31 -27.03
C GLU A 80 10.40 -6.93 -26.55
N LEU A 81 9.35 -6.90 -25.73
CA LEU A 81 8.82 -5.66 -25.16
C LEU A 81 9.82 -5.03 -24.19
N PHE A 82 10.50 -5.85 -23.38
CA PHE A 82 11.52 -5.39 -22.42
C PHE A 82 12.81 -4.96 -23.08
N GLU A 83 13.26 -5.69 -24.10
CA GLU A 83 14.42 -5.30 -24.92
C GLU A 83 14.15 -4.00 -25.69
N ALA A 84 12.90 -3.77 -26.12
CA ALA A 84 12.48 -2.52 -26.76
C ALA A 84 12.21 -1.36 -25.79
N ARG A 85 12.17 -1.59 -24.47
CA ARG A 85 11.91 -0.52 -23.49
C ARG A 85 13.12 0.39 -23.32
N SER A 86 12.84 1.63 -22.92
CA SER A 86 13.88 2.60 -22.61
C SER A 86 14.69 2.18 -21.38
N GLN A 87 15.95 2.57 -21.38
CA GLN A 87 16.87 2.43 -20.25
C GLN A 87 16.28 2.98 -18.93
N THR A 88 15.49 4.05 -19.04
CA THR A 88 14.77 4.65 -17.90
C THR A 88 13.80 3.69 -17.25
N PHE A 89 13.08 2.87 -18.03
CA PHE A 89 12.15 1.89 -17.48
C PHE A 89 12.88 0.79 -16.70
N LEU A 90 13.93 0.19 -17.29
CA LEU A 90 14.73 -0.83 -16.63
C LEU A 90 15.37 -0.31 -15.34
N SER A 91 15.92 0.91 -15.38
CA SER A 91 16.48 1.58 -14.21
C SER A 91 15.43 1.83 -13.14
N LEU A 92 14.23 2.28 -13.51
CA LEU A 92 13.14 2.55 -12.56
C LEU A 92 12.64 1.27 -11.91
N SER A 93 12.44 0.19 -12.68
CA SER A 93 12.06 -1.13 -12.17
C SER A 93 13.07 -1.64 -11.15
N TYR A 94 14.36 -1.61 -11.49
CA TYR A 94 15.42 -2.07 -10.60
C TYR A 94 15.54 -1.18 -9.34
N PHE A 95 15.46 0.14 -9.50
CA PHE A 95 15.44 1.11 -8.40
C PHE A 95 14.29 0.83 -7.42
N LEU A 96 13.08 0.63 -7.92
CA LEU A 96 11.89 0.43 -7.09
C LEU A 96 11.97 -0.85 -6.25
N GLY A 97 12.57 -1.92 -6.79
CA GLY A 97 12.81 -3.16 -6.05
C GLY A 97 13.61 -2.95 -4.76
N TYR A 98 14.75 -2.24 -4.86
CA TYR A 98 15.57 -1.92 -3.69
C TYR A 98 14.94 -0.84 -2.81
N TYR A 99 14.36 0.19 -3.42
CA TYR A 99 13.72 1.29 -2.70
C TYR A 99 12.61 0.77 -1.77
N ASN A 100 11.76 -0.12 -2.30
CA ASN A 100 10.64 -0.67 -1.56
C ASN A 100 11.07 -1.54 -0.38
N PHE A 101 12.18 -2.29 -0.51
CA PHE A 101 12.74 -3.04 0.61
C PHE A 101 13.07 -2.11 1.79
N HIS A 102 13.78 -1.02 1.53
CA HIS A 102 14.12 -0.04 2.56
C HIS A 102 12.89 0.70 3.11
N ALA A 103 11.96 1.11 2.24
CA ALA A 103 10.72 1.79 2.64
C ALA A 103 9.88 0.93 3.60
N ASN A 104 9.73 -0.38 3.32
CA ASN A 104 9.00 -1.29 4.19
C ASN A 104 9.70 -1.56 5.53
N ASN A 105 11.04 -1.58 5.56
CA ASN A 105 11.80 -1.65 6.81
C ASN A 105 11.47 -0.44 7.69
N PHE A 106 11.62 0.78 7.17
CA PHE A 106 11.29 2.00 7.93
C PHE A 106 9.81 2.05 8.34
N SER A 107 8.90 1.72 7.43
CA SER A 107 7.47 1.65 7.73
C SER A 107 7.17 0.73 8.90
N THR A 108 7.74 -0.48 8.89
CA THR A 108 7.54 -1.47 9.95
C THR A 108 8.09 -0.98 11.29
N LEU A 109 9.26 -0.33 11.30
CA LEU A 109 9.83 0.26 12.51
C LEU A 109 8.92 1.37 13.08
N PHE A 110 8.40 2.27 12.25
CA PHE A 110 7.49 3.33 12.69
C PHE A 110 6.14 2.78 13.17
N ILE A 111 5.60 1.75 12.53
CA ILE A 111 4.39 1.05 12.98
C ILE A 111 4.62 0.41 14.36
N LEU A 112 5.77 -0.26 14.58
CA LEU A 112 6.12 -0.83 15.88
C LEU A 112 6.28 0.25 16.96
N MET A 113 6.99 1.33 16.66
CA MET A 113 7.12 2.47 17.58
C MET A 113 5.76 3.09 17.90
N ASN A 114 4.85 3.19 16.93
CA ASN A 114 3.49 3.69 17.13
C ASN A 114 2.72 2.83 18.13
N ARG A 115 2.86 1.50 18.05
CA ARG A 115 2.21 0.58 18.99
C ARG A 115 2.84 0.62 20.37
N ILE A 116 4.16 0.62 20.46
CA ILE A 116 4.85 0.72 21.75
C ILE A 116 4.42 1.99 22.49
N THR A 117 4.38 3.13 21.79
CA THR A 117 3.96 4.40 22.41
C THR A 117 2.49 4.42 22.80
N LEU A 118 1.62 3.75 22.03
CA LEU A 118 0.20 3.62 22.38
C LEU A 118 0.01 2.81 23.67
N ILE A 119 0.73 1.70 23.79
CA ILE A 119 0.63 0.77 24.92
C ILE A 119 1.34 1.33 26.17
N ALA A 120 2.54 1.88 26.01
CA ALA A 120 3.35 2.39 27.12
C ALA A 120 2.90 3.77 27.61
N PHE A 121 2.43 4.64 26.71
CA PHE A 121 2.16 6.05 26.99
C PHE A 121 0.83 6.54 26.38
N PRO A 122 -0.32 5.93 26.72
CA PRO A 122 -1.60 6.24 26.09
C PRO A 122 -1.98 7.73 26.19
N ASN A 123 -1.72 8.36 27.34
CA ASN A 123 -2.03 9.78 27.59
C ASN A 123 -1.18 10.75 26.74
N TYR A 124 0.00 10.32 26.29
CA TYR A 124 0.92 11.15 25.51
C TYR A 124 0.96 10.77 24.03
N HIS A 125 0.41 9.61 23.66
CA HIS A 125 0.44 9.08 22.29
C HIS A 125 -0.05 10.10 21.25
N LYS A 126 -1.23 10.70 21.46
CA LYS A 126 -1.80 11.72 20.54
C LYS A 126 -0.87 12.93 20.38
N LYS A 127 -0.21 13.38 21.45
CA LYS A 127 0.74 14.52 21.41
C LYS A 127 2.03 14.17 20.67
N VAL A 128 2.62 13.02 20.97
CA VAL A 128 3.87 12.55 20.34
C VAL A 128 3.66 12.37 18.83
N TRP A 129 2.59 11.68 18.44
CA TRP A 129 2.36 11.35 17.03
C TRP A 129 1.81 12.50 16.20
N LYS A 130 1.31 13.58 16.81
CA LYS A 130 0.99 14.81 16.07
C LYS A 130 2.21 15.33 15.30
N TYR A 131 3.40 15.26 15.91
CA TYR A 131 4.65 15.73 15.31
C TYR A 131 5.42 14.59 14.63
N LEU A 132 5.53 13.44 15.30
CA LEU A 132 6.33 12.33 14.82
C LEU A 132 5.78 11.70 13.54
N LEU A 133 4.47 11.78 13.29
CA LEU A 133 3.86 11.19 12.10
C LEU A 133 4.40 11.77 10.79
N ALA A 134 4.40 13.10 10.66
CA ALA A 134 4.86 13.76 9.43
C ALA A 134 6.34 13.46 9.18
N VAL A 135 7.16 13.51 10.24
CA VAL A 135 8.58 13.16 10.19
C VAL A 135 8.79 11.70 9.80
N SER A 136 7.98 10.78 10.35
CA SER A 136 8.06 9.34 10.03
C SER A 136 7.72 9.07 8.57
N ILE A 137 6.66 9.70 8.05
CA ILE A 137 6.28 9.58 6.63
C ILE A 137 7.39 10.14 5.74
N LEU A 138 7.95 11.31 6.08
CA LEU A 138 9.05 11.91 5.34
C LEU A 138 10.28 11.00 5.30
N ILE A 139 10.71 10.45 6.45
CA ILE A 139 11.85 9.54 6.53
C ILE A 139 11.57 8.27 5.72
N MET A 140 10.38 7.68 5.86
CA MET A 140 10.00 6.48 5.14
C MET A 140 10.02 6.65 3.61
N LEU A 141 9.70 7.84 3.10
CA LEU A 141 9.72 8.12 1.66
C LEU A 141 11.10 8.58 1.16
N LEU A 142 11.82 9.42 1.92
CA LEU A 142 13.07 10.05 1.47
C LEU A 142 14.32 9.26 1.85
N ALA A 143 14.39 8.64 3.03
CA ALA A 143 15.60 7.94 3.47
C ALA A 143 15.96 6.76 2.54
N PRO A 144 15.01 5.95 2.03
CA PRO A 144 15.32 4.95 1.01
C PRO A 144 15.95 5.54 -0.25
N MET A 145 15.55 6.74 -0.69
CA MET A 145 16.15 7.40 -1.86
C MET A 145 17.64 7.66 -1.65
N GLY A 146 18.07 8.05 -0.45
CA GLY A 146 19.49 8.28 -0.16
C GLY A 146 20.36 7.03 -0.35
N VAL A 147 19.78 5.84 -0.13
CA VAL A 147 20.46 4.54 -0.29
C VAL A 147 20.45 4.08 -1.75
N THR A 148 19.34 4.32 -2.46
CA THR A 148 19.10 3.77 -3.79
C THR A 148 19.33 4.74 -4.94
N ALA A 149 19.50 6.04 -4.71
CA ALA A 149 19.67 7.04 -5.77
C ALA A 149 20.82 6.73 -6.73
N GLN A 150 21.90 6.13 -6.22
CA GLN A 150 23.03 5.69 -7.05
C GLN A 150 22.65 4.66 -8.11
N LEU A 151 21.56 3.91 -7.94
CA LEU A 151 21.05 2.98 -8.94
C LEU A 151 20.70 3.70 -10.26
N ALA A 152 20.34 4.98 -10.21
CA ALA A 152 20.05 5.75 -11.42
C ALA A 152 21.29 6.00 -12.31
N ALA A 153 22.50 5.85 -11.77
CA ALA A 153 23.75 6.08 -12.50
C ALA A 153 24.28 4.85 -13.25
N TYR A 154 23.65 3.68 -13.10
CA TYR A 154 24.08 2.46 -13.76
C TYR A 154 23.46 2.28 -15.13
N LYS A 155 24.19 1.56 -15.99
CA LYS A 155 23.65 1.00 -17.23
C LYS A 155 23.02 -0.35 -16.92
N TYR A 156 21.89 -0.61 -17.58
CA TYR A 156 21.03 -1.77 -17.36
C TYR A 156 20.88 -2.46 -18.69
N TYR A 157 20.83 -3.77 -18.68
CA TYR A 157 20.57 -4.55 -19.86
C TYR A 157 19.74 -5.77 -19.51
N VAL A 158 19.06 -6.30 -20.53
CA VAL A 158 18.32 -7.54 -20.43
C VAL A 158 19.29 -8.69 -20.68
N ARG A 159 19.54 -9.50 -19.65
CA ARG A 159 20.38 -10.70 -19.74
C ARG A 159 19.50 -11.92 -19.98
N SER A 160 19.69 -12.61 -21.10
CA SER A 160 19.04 -13.89 -21.37
C SER A 160 19.66 -15.00 -20.53
N GLU A 161 18.82 -15.87 -19.95
CA GLU A 161 19.27 -17.03 -19.18
C GLU A 161 19.28 -18.30 -20.05
N ASN A 162 20.46 -18.87 -20.31
CA ASN A 162 20.68 -20.22 -20.85
C ASN A 162 19.78 -20.64 -22.04
N ASP A 163 19.83 -19.91 -23.16
CA ASP A 163 19.05 -20.16 -24.40
C ASP A 163 17.52 -20.23 -24.21
N SER A 164 17.02 -19.92 -23.01
CA SER A 164 15.60 -19.85 -22.72
C SER A 164 15.07 -18.45 -23.03
N GLN A 165 13.75 -18.34 -23.21
CA GLN A 165 13.10 -17.04 -23.32
C GLN A 165 13.16 -16.23 -22.00
N ALA A 166 13.55 -16.85 -20.88
CA ALA A 166 13.68 -16.17 -19.60
C ALA A 166 14.83 -15.15 -19.61
N PHE A 167 14.61 -14.03 -18.93
CA PHE A 167 15.59 -12.98 -18.81
C PHE A 167 15.55 -12.31 -17.43
N ALA A 168 16.67 -11.70 -17.07
CA ALA A 168 16.80 -10.87 -15.88
C ALA A 168 17.32 -9.47 -16.28
N ILE A 169 16.94 -8.46 -15.50
CA ILE A 169 17.54 -7.12 -15.60
C ILE A 169 18.85 -7.17 -14.83
N ASP A 170 19.96 -6.96 -15.54
CA ASP A 170 21.32 -6.99 -14.96
C ASP A 170 21.97 -5.61 -15.08
N ILE A 171 22.97 -5.37 -14.24
CA ILE A 171 23.71 -4.10 -14.17
C ILE A 171 25.03 -4.24 -14.89
N GLN A 172 25.33 -3.31 -15.80
CA GLN A 172 26.66 -3.16 -16.37
C GLN A 172 27.48 -2.17 -15.51
N ILE A 173 28.49 -2.69 -14.82
CA ILE A 173 29.41 -1.89 -14.03
C ILE A 173 30.52 -1.36 -14.95
N GLU A 174 30.60 -0.03 -15.11
CA GLU A 174 31.69 0.60 -15.86
C GLU A 174 33.01 0.51 -15.08
N PRO A 175 34.12 0.02 -15.69
CA PRO A 175 35.40 -0.08 -15.01
C PRO A 175 35.93 1.32 -14.63
N GLY A 176 36.50 1.45 -13.44
CA GLY A 176 37.12 2.69 -12.95
C GLY A 176 36.18 3.68 -12.24
N ARG A 177 34.86 3.39 -12.18
CA ARG A 177 33.94 4.16 -11.34
C ARG A 177 33.75 3.48 -9.98
N LEU A 178 33.91 4.25 -8.90
CA LEU A 178 33.68 3.78 -7.54
C LEU A 178 32.16 3.70 -7.29
N TYR A 179 31.60 2.54 -7.58
CA TYR A 179 30.21 2.24 -7.31
C TYR A 179 30.07 1.64 -5.92
N LEU A 180 29.16 2.18 -5.13
CA LEU A 180 28.83 1.54 -3.86
C LEU A 180 28.12 0.22 -4.15
N ASN A 181 28.49 -0.83 -3.41
CA ASN A 181 27.87 -2.14 -3.57
C ASN A 181 26.45 -2.10 -2.98
N VAL A 182 25.45 -1.85 -3.83
CA VAL A 182 24.04 -1.73 -3.43
C VAL A 182 23.52 -2.99 -2.72
N PRO A 183 23.79 -4.23 -3.23
CA PRO A 183 23.48 -5.45 -2.48
C PRO A 183 24.07 -5.47 -1.07
N TYR A 184 25.33 -5.05 -0.91
CA TYR A 184 25.98 -4.98 0.41
C TYR A 184 25.27 -3.98 1.34
N LEU A 185 24.94 -2.79 0.85
CA LEU A 185 24.15 -1.82 1.65
C LEU A 185 22.78 -2.37 2.05
N ALA A 186 22.08 -3.03 1.12
CA ALA A 186 20.79 -3.65 1.41
C ALA A 186 20.92 -4.72 2.51
N THR A 187 21.99 -5.51 2.49
CA THR A 187 22.32 -6.47 3.53
C THR A 187 22.65 -5.82 4.86
N CYS A 188 23.45 -4.76 4.89
CA CYS A 188 23.72 -4.00 6.11
C CYS A 188 22.42 -3.44 6.71
N ALA A 189 21.56 -2.84 5.87
CA ALA A 189 20.25 -2.35 6.30
C ALA A 189 19.35 -3.48 6.81
N ALA A 190 19.40 -4.67 6.18
CA ALA A 190 18.67 -5.86 6.61
C ALA A 190 19.12 -6.32 8.01
N VAL A 191 20.43 -6.38 8.26
CA VAL A 191 20.99 -6.73 9.58
C VAL A 191 20.55 -5.72 10.64
N VAL A 192 20.68 -4.43 10.35
CA VAL A 192 20.23 -3.36 11.26
C VAL A 192 18.73 -3.47 11.54
N PHE A 193 17.92 -3.70 10.51
CA PHE A 193 16.48 -3.89 10.67
C PHE A 193 16.15 -5.12 11.52
N CYS A 194 16.82 -6.26 11.31
CA CYS A 194 16.61 -7.47 12.11
C CYS A 194 16.89 -7.23 13.59
N VAL A 195 17.97 -6.52 13.92
CA VAL A 195 18.34 -6.21 15.30
C VAL A 195 17.37 -5.19 15.91
N VAL A 196 17.21 -4.03 15.29
CA VAL A 196 16.38 -2.94 15.83
C VAL A 196 14.90 -3.33 15.85
N GLY A 197 14.39 -3.86 14.74
CA GLY A 197 13.01 -4.33 14.63
C GLY A 197 12.71 -5.50 15.56
N GLY A 198 13.65 -6.43 15.73
CA GLY A 198 13.53 -7.53 16.68
C GLY A 198 13.37 -7.04 18.13
N VAL A 199 14.21 -6.07 18.54
CA VAL A 199 14.10 -5.45 19.87
C VAL A 199 12.77 -4.72 20.03
N LEU A 200 12.36 -3.90 19.06
CA LEU A 200 11.09 -3.17 19.12
C LEU A 200 9.89 -4.12 19.20
N ASN A 201 9.86 -5.18 18.38
CA ASN A 201 8.77 -6.14 18.41
C ASN A 201 8.73 -6.94 19.72
N PHE A 202 9.89 -7.30 20.28
CA PHE A 202 9.96 -7.93 21.60
C PHE A 202 9.40 -7.01 22.70
N VAL A 203 9.80 -5.74 22.71
CA VAL A 203 9.27 -4.74 23.65
C VAL A 203 7.76 -4.56 23.50
N ASN A 204 7.26 -4.48 22.25
CA ASN A 204 5.84 -4.38 21.95
C ASN A 204 5.04 -5.57 22.55
N LEU A 205 5.49 -6.80 22.32
CA LEU A 205 4.86 -8.01 22.85
C LEU A 205 4.95 -8.10 24.38
N PHE A 206 6.09 -7.70 24.95
CA PHE A 206 6.29 -7.69 26.40
C PHE A 206 5.34 -6.70 27.10
N LEU A 207 5.27 -5.46 26.60
CA LEU A 207 4.38 -4.42 27.13
C LEU A 207 2.92 -4.83 27.00
N TYR A 208 2.54 -5.39 25.84
CA TYR A 208 1.21 -5.93 25.63
C TYR A 208 0.85 -6.98 26.68
N ARG A 209 1.68 -8.01 26.86
CA ARG A 209 1.45 -9.08 27.86
C ARG A 209 1.38 -8.53 29.28
N LYS A 210 2.18 -7.54 29.62
CA LYS A 210 2.16 -6.89 30.94
C LYS A 210 0.83 -6.14 31.17
N ASN A 211 0.37 -5.37 30.19
CA ASN A 211 -0.85 -4.59 30.31
C ASN A 211 -2.11 -5.46 30.34
N THR A 212 -2.18 -6.53 29.55
CA THR A 212 -3.34 -7.45 29.56
C THR A 212 -3.57 -8.06 30.95
N ARG A 213 -2.49 -8.44 31.64
CA ARG A 213 -2.56 -8.96 33.02
C ARG A 213 -3.06 -7.94 34.04
N MET A 214 -2.77 -6.66 33.84
CA MET A 214 -3.24 -5.60 34.75
C MET A 214 -4.73 -5.32 34.57
N ILE A 215 -5.22 -5.35 33.32
CA ILE A 215 -6.63 -5.10 32.99
C ILE A 215 -7.52 -6.23 33.54
N GLU A 216 -7.10 -7.49 33.41
CA GLU A 216 -7.82 -8.65 33.96
C GLU A 216 -8.07 -8.56 35.47
N VAL A 217 -7.17 -7.90 36.22
CA VAL A 217 -7.29 -7.75 37.68
C VAL A 217 -8.19 -6.58 38.08
N THR A 218 -8.35 -5.58 37.20
CA THR A 218 -8.96 -4.29 37.59
C THR A 218 -10.42 -4.15 37.15
N GLN A 219 -10.87 -4.88 36.12
CA GLN A 219 -12.21 -4.70 35.55
C GLN A 219 -13.00 -6.01 35.46
N GLU A 220 -13.71 -6.37 36.53
CA GLU A 220 -14.69 -7.47 36.54
C GLU A 220 -16.03 -7.13 35.84
N GLY A 221 -16.17 -5.98 35.16
CA GLY A 221 -17.48 -5.55 34.64
C GLY A 221 -17.51 -4.79 33.30
N GLU A 222 -16.39 -4.27 32.80
CA GLU A 222 -16.35 -3.60 31.49
C GLU A 222 -15.75 -4.52 30.44
N LYS A 223 -16.44 -4.69 29.31
CA LYS A 223 -15.95 -5.51 28.20
C LYS A 223 -14.65 -4.90 27.68
N PRO A 224 -13.51 -5.61 27.78
CA PRO A 224 -12.25 -5.10 27.26
C PRO A 224 -12.38 -4.78 25.77
N HIS A 225 -11.70 -3.72 25.32
CA HIS A 225 -11.64 -3.34 23.91
C HIS A 225 -11.00 -4.49 23.08
N GLU A 226 -11.81 -5.43 22.59
CA GLU A 226 -11.41 -6.61 21.80
C GLU A 226 -10.59 -6.27 20.54
N LEU A 227 -10.60 -5.01 20.11
CA LEU A 227 -9.84 -4.50 18.97
C LEU A 227 -8.33 -4.42 19.22
N GLU A 228 -7.90 -4.13 20.46
CA GLU A 228 -6.48 -3.90 20.74
C GLU A 228 -5.59 -5.15 20.53
N PRO A 229 -5.97 -6.36 21.02
CA PRO A 229 -5.22 -7.60 20.80
C PRO A 229 -4.97 -7.92 19.32
N ARG A 230 -6.01 -7.78 18.49
CA ARG A 230 -5.95 -8.15 17.06
C ARG A 230 -4.96 -7.28 16.32
N PHE A 231 -4.96 -5.98 16.58
CA PHE A 231 -4.00 -5.07 15.97
C PHE A 231 -2.55 -5.33 16.42
N THR A 232 -2.32 -5.68 17.69
CA THR A 232 -0.96 -6.00 18.16
C THR A 232 -0.44 -7.28 17.50
N LEU A 233 -1.30 -8.30 17.36
CA LEU A 233 -0.95 -9.52 16.64
C LEU A 233 -0.68 -9.23 15.16
N TYR A 234 -1.55 -8.46 14.51
CA TYR A 234 -1.37 -8.06 13.11
C TYR A 234 -0.03 -7.34 12.86
N VAL A 235 0.33 -6.37 13.71
CA VAL A 235 1.61 -5.67 13.61
C VAL A 235 2.79 -6.62 13.78
N SER A 236 2.66 -7.61 14.67
CA SER A 236 3.68 -8.65 14.87
C SER A 236 3.82 -9.57 13.65
N ILE A 237 2.71 -9.88 12.96
CA ILE A 237 2.71 -10.66 11.71
C ILE A 237 3.39 -9.86 10.59
N VAL A 238 3.05 -8.57 10.43
CA VAL A 238 3.70 -7.68 9.45
C VAL A 238 5.19 -7.55 9.73
N PHE A 239 5.59 -7.45 11.01
CA PHE A 239 6.99 -7.49 11.40
C PHE A 239 7.65 -8.82 11.02
N ALA A 240 7.05 -9.96 11.36
CA ALA A 240 7.61 -11.28 11.05
C ALA A 240 7.81 -11.48 9.54
N ALA A 241 6.87 -11.01 8.73
CA ALA A 241 6.98 -11.02 7.28
C ALA A 241 8.17 -10.18 6.78
N GLN A 242 8.31 -8.95 7.30
CA GLN A 242 9.43 -8.09 6.92
C GLN A 242 10.78 -8.61 7.43
N PHE A 243 10.80 -9.21 8.63
CA PHE A 243 11.97 -9.86 9.20
C PHE A 243 12.43 -11.02 8.31
N PHE A 244 11.49 -11.84 7.84
CA PHE A 244 11.77 -12.92 6.90
C PHE A 244 12.34 -12.39 5.57
N MET A 245 11.79 -11.30 5.04
CA MET A 245 12.35 -10.63 3.86
C MET A 245 13.80 -10.13 4.08
N ALA A 246 14.08 -9.56 5.25
CA ALA A 246 15.43 -9.12 5.61
C ALA A 246 16.41 -10.30 5.70
N VAL A 247 15.99 -11.45 6.27
CA VAL A 247 16.79 -12.68 6.28
C VAL A 247 17.09 -13.16 4.86
N ILE A 248 16.10 -13.16 3.96
CA ILE A 248 16.31 -13.54 2.55
C ILE A 248 17.31 -12.59 1.88
N GLN A 249 17.23 -11.29 2.13
CA GLN A 249 18.18 -10.32 1.58
C GLN A 249 19.62 -10.59 2.05
N ILE A 250 19.80 -11.00 3.31
CA ILE A 250 21.10 -11.43 3.83
C ILE A 250 21.58 -12.69 3.11
N LEU A 251 20.71 -13.70 2.95
CA LEU A 251 21.05 -14.94 2.25
C LEU A 251 21.40 -14.72 0.77
N LEU A 252 20.71 -13.82 0.08
CA LEU A 252 21.03 -13.43 -1.31
C LEU A 252 22.45 -12.85 -1.42
N HIS A 253 22.87 -12.04 -0.45
CA HIS A 253 24.22 -11.49 -0.45
C HIS A 253 25.28 -12.53 -0.09
N VAL A 254 25.02 -13.35 0.93
CA VAL A 254 25.93 -14.45 1.32
C VAL A 254 26.15 -15.40 0.14
N THR A 255 25.08 -15.77 -0.57
CA THR A 255 25.15 -16.71 -1.71
C THR A 255 25.68 -16.11 -3.00
N SER A 256 25.67 -14.78 -3.16
CA SER A 256 26.28 -14.12 -4.33
C SER A 256 27.75 -13.78 -4.12
N VAL A 257 28.18 -13.49 -2.89
CA VAL A 257 29.53 -13.00 -2.60
C VAL A 257 30.40 -14.02 -1.87
N LEU A 258 29.90 -14.60 -0.78
CA LEU A 258 30.71 -15.45 0.11
C LEU A 258 30.77 -16.91 -0.36
N TYR A 259 29.64 -17.42 -0.84
CA TYR A 259 29.50 -18.81 -1.30
C TYR A 259 28.77 -18.83 -2.65
N PRO A 260 29.45 -18.45 -3.75
CA PRO A 260 28.84 -18.33 -5.07
C PRO A 260 28.39 -19.70 -5.60
N SER A 261 27.19 -20.10 -5.20
CA SER A 261 26.49 -21.26 -5.74
C SER A 261 25.37 -20.76 -6.65
N PRO A 262 25.53 -20.85 -7.98
CA PRO A 262 24.53 -20.32 -8.92
C PRO A 262 23.17 -20.98 -8.74
N ILE A 263 23.14 -22.26 -8.32
CA ILE A 263 21.90 -23.01 -8.08
C ILE A 263 21.16 -22.45 -6.86
N ILE A 264 21.86 -22.23 -5.74
CA ILE A 264 21.25 -21.71 -4.51
C ILE A 264 20.82 -20.27 -4.72
N PHE A 265 21.67 -19.44 -5.32
CA PHE A 265 21.35 -18.04 -5.63
C PHE A 265 20.12 -17.92 -6.53
N ALA A 266 20.06 -18.70 -7.62
CA ALA A 266 18.90 -18.72 -8.51
C ALA A 266 17.64 -19.20 -7.79
N SER A 267 17.74 -20.24 -6.95
CA SER A 267 16.61 -20.73 -6.15
C SER A 267 16.05 -19.65 -5.22
N ILE A 268 16.90 -18.97 -4.45
CA ILE A 268 16.46 -17.89 -3.53
C ILE A 268 15.86 -16.73 -4.34
N THR A 269 16.53 -16.32 -5.41
CA THR A 269 16.07 -15.22 -6.27
C THR A 269 14.71 -15.51 -6.89
N ASN A 270 14.47 -16.75 -7.34
CA ASN A 270 13.19 -17.17 -7.90
C ASN A 270 12.04 -17.09 -6.90
N HIS A 271 12.27 -17.45 -5.64
CA HIS A 271 11.26 -17.35 -4.58
C HIS A 271 11.10 -15.93 -4.02
N TYR A 272 12.13 -15.08 -4.14
CA TYR A 272 12.13 -13.73 -3.59
C TYR A 272 10.93 -12.89 -4.03
N SER A 273 10.58 -12.90 -5.32
CA SER A 273 9.46 -12.08 -5.84
C SER A 273 8.13 -12.50 -5.22
N PHE A 274 7.87 -13.80 -5.15
CA PHE A 274 6.67 -14.35 -4.53
C PHE A 274 6.61 -14.00 -3.03
N ILE A 275 7.70 -14.21 -2.30
CA ILE A 275 7.76 -13.91 -0.87
C ILE A 275 7.60 -12.41 -0.62
N SER A 276 8.20 -11.57 -1.47
CA SER A 276 8.04 -10.12 -1.45
C SER A 276 6.56 -9.74 -1.62
N ASP A 277 5.86 -10.30 -2.60
CA ASP A 277 4.45 -9.99 -2.83
C ASP A 277 3.58 -10.42 -1.64
N LEU A 278 3.83 -11.61 -1.07
CA LEU A 278 3.16 -12.06 0.16
C LEU A 278 3.37 -11.09 1.32
N CYS A 279 4.62 -10.68 1.57
CA CYS A 279 4.98 -9.87 2.72
C CYS A 279 4.54 -8.41 2.59
N ASN A 280 4.55 -7.86 1.37
CA ASN A 280 4.33 -6.44 1.12
C ASN A 280 2.89 -6.09 0.73
N LEU A 281 2.13 -7.04 0.19
CA LEU A 281 0.75 -6.79 -0.27
C LEU A 281 -0.26 -7.67 0.43
N VAL A 282 -0.04 -8.99 0.41
CA VAL A 282 -1.03 -9.97 0.86
C VAL A 282 -1.23 -9.86 2.37
N LEU A 283 -0.16 -9.99 3.15
CA LEU A 283 -0.26 -9.94 4.61
C LEU A 283 -0.73 -8.58 5.13
N PRO A 284 -0.25 -7.42 4.63
CA PRO A 284 -0.76 -6.12 5.07
C PRO A 284 -2.24 -5.91 4.72
N GLY A 285 -2.67 -6.19 3.48
CA GLY A 285 -4.07 -5.96 3.08
C GLY A 285 -5.04 -6.89 3.81
N TRP A 286 -4.84 -8.21 3.70
CA TRP A 286 -5.74 -9.17 4.36
C TRP A 286 -5.66 -9.12 5.89
N GLY A 287 -4.45 -8.86 6.43
CA GLY A 287 -4.25 -8.72 7.86
C GLY A 287 -4.94 -7.49 8.43
N LEU A 288 -4.96 -6.36 7.72
CA LEU A 288 -5.65 -5.15 8.16
C LEU A 288 -7.17 -5.35 8.17
N LEU A 289 -7.73 -5.98 7.12
CA LEU A 289 -9.14 -6.35 7.06
C LEU A 289 -9.56 -7.24 8.25
N TRP A 290 -8.70 -8.21 8.60
CA TRP A 290 -8.91 -9.10 9.74
C TRP A 290 -8.76 -8.39 11.09
N ALA A 291 -7.80 -7.47 11.22
CA ALA A 291 -7.53 -6.79 12.48
C ALA A 291 -8.55 -5.68 12.81
N SER A 292 -9.01 -4.96 11.79
CA SER A 292 -9.79 -3.73 11.95
C SER A 292 -11.26 -3.91 11.53
N VAL A 293 -12.17 -3.95 12.50
CA VAL A 293 -13.62 -3.91 12.21
C VAL A 293 -13.99 -2.59 11.53
N LYS A 294 -13.32 -1.50 11.90
CA LYS A 294 -13.52 -0.17 11.34
C LYS A 294 -13.21 -0.12 9.85
N VAL A 295 -12.10 -0.72 9.40
CA VAL A 295 -11.75 -0.79 7.96
C VAL A 295 -12.59 -1.84 7.23
N ARG A 296 -12.96 -2.95 7.91
CA ARG A 296 -13.72 -4.03 7.28
C ARG A 296 -15.13 -3.63 6.86
N LYS A 297 -15.88 -2.95 7.72
CA LYS A 297 -17.26 -2.55 7.43
C LYS A 297 -17.40 -1.73 6.11
N PRO A 298 -16.70 -0.61 5.92
CA PRO A 298 -16.77 0.19 4.69
C PRO A 298 -16.24 -0.59 3.48
N THR A 299 -15.19 -1.40 3.68
CA THR A 299 -14.61 -2.22 2.60
C THR A 299 -15.60 -3.28 2.10
N VAL A 300 -16.25 -4.01 3.00
CA VAL A 300 -17.30 -4.98 2.63
C VAL A 300 -18.52 -4.28 2.02
N ALA A 301 -18.91 -3.11 2.54
CA ALA A 301 -19.99 -2.31 1.96
C ALA A 301 -19.67 -1.85 0.52
N CYS A 302 -18.42 -1.48 0.24
CA CYS A 302 -17.95 -1.14 -1.10
C CYS A 302 -18.08 -2.34 -2.06
N PHE A 303 -17.63 -3.53 -1.64
CA PHE A 303 -17.79 -4.74 -2.45
C PHE A 303 -19.25 -5.13 -2.69
N ASN A 304 -20.12 -4.97 -1.68
CA ASN A 304 -21.54 -5.28 -1.81
C ASN A 304 -22.28 -4.29 -2.74
N THR A 305 -21.94 -3.00 -2.69
CA THR A 305 -22.55 -1.96 -3.56
C THR A 305 -22.06 -2.06 -5.01
N CYS A 306 -20.85 -2.56 -5.24
CA CYS A 306 -20.35 -2.91 -6.56
C CYS A 306 -21.00 -4.17 -7.15
N ASN A 307 -21.72 -4.98 -6.37
CA ASN A 307 -22.40 -6.16 -6.88
C ASN A 307 -23.66 -5.76 -7.68
N PRO A 308 -23.71 -5.99 -9.01
CA PRO A 308 -24.85 -5.62 -9.85
C PRO A 308 -26.16 -6.31 -9.42
N LEU A 309 -26.07 -7.48 -8.77
CA LEU A 309 -27.25 -8.17 -8.23
C LEU A 309 -27.90 -7.39 -7.09
N HIS A 310 -27.10 -6.73 -6.25
CA HIS A 310 -27.62 -5.90 -5.14
C HIS A 310 -28.25 -4.59 -5.65
N LYS A 311 -27.72 -4.02 -6.75
CA LYS A 311 -28.35 -2.88 -7.42
C LYS A 311 -29.74 -3.23 -7.98
N ASN A 312 -29.91 -4.45 -8.47
CA ASN A 312 -31.20 -4.91 -8.98
C ASN A 312 -32.19 -5.23 -7.85
N GLN A 313 -31.74 -5.83 -6.74
CA GLN A 313 -32.59 -6.05 -5.57
C GLN A 313 -33.07 -4.75 -4.93
N CYS A 314 -32.17 -3.77 -4.74
CA CYS A 314 -32.54 -2.49 -4.16
C CYS A 314 -33.48 -1.68 -5.08
N LYS A 315 -33.34 -1.83 -6.42
CA LYS A 315 -34.32 -1.30 -7.38
C LYS A 315 -35.68 -1.99 -7.27
N VAL A 316 -35.72 -3.32 -7.09
CA VAL A 316 -36.97 -4.08 -6.95
C VAL A 316 -37.66 -3.75 -5.62
N GLU A 317 -36.93 -3.65 -4.52
CA GLU A 317 -37.48 -3.24 -3.23
C GLU A 317 -38.00 -1.80 -3.26
N LEU A 318 -37.28 -0.87 -3.88
CA LEU A 318 -37.75 0.49 -4.07
C LEU A 318 -39.01 0.51 -4.95
N PHE A 319 -39.04 -0.27 -6.04
CA PHE A 319 -40.20 -0.36 -6.92
C PHE A 319 -41.43 -0.96 -6.22
N ASN A 320 -41.23 -2.00 -5.40
CA ASN A 320 -42.30 -2.61 -4.61
C ASN A 320 -42.80 -1.65 -3.52
N SER A 321 -41.92 -0.91 -2.85
CA SER A 321 -42.32 0.09 -1.84
C SER A 321 -43.11 1.28 -2.43
N ILE A 322 -42.84 1.64 -3.70
CA ILE A 322 -43.59 2.65 -4.45
C ILE A 322 -44.96 2.09 -4.88
N ASN A 323 -45.05 0.81 -5.22
CA ASN A 323 -46.31 0.17 -5.61
C ASN A 323 -47.22 -0.11 -4.42
N GLU A 324 -46.69 -0.49 -3.26
CA GLU A 324 -47.47 -0.74 -2.04
C GLU A 324 -48.01 0.56 -1.41
N ASN A 325 -47.32 1.68 -1.61
CA ASN A 325 -47.78 3.00 -1.17
C ASN A 325 -48.58 3.77 -2.23
N ARG A 326 -49.02 3.13 -3.33
CA ARG A 326 -50.03 3.73 -4.19
C ARG A 326 -51.39 3.55 -3.50
N PRO A 327 -52.00 4.60 -2.91
CA PRO A 327 -53.38 4.51 -2.48
C PRO A 327 -54.21 4.10 -3.70
N SER A 328 -55.00 3.03 -3.56
CA SER A 328 -55.99 2.61 -4.53
C SER A 328 -56.90 3.80 -4.82
N ARG A 329 -56.57 4.55 -5.87
CA ARG A 329 -57.38 5.66 -6.37
C ARG A 329 -58.71 5.06 -6.81
N GLU A 330 -59.74 5.26 -5.99
CA GLU A 330 -61.10 5.35 -6.48
C GLU A 330 -61.11 6.37 -7.62
N ILE A 331 -61.52 5.90 -8.80
CA ILE A 331 -61.65 6.70 -10.01
C ILE A 331 -62.85 7.63 -9.78
N ASN A 332 -62.59 8.85 -9.33
CA ASN A 332 -63.58 9.91 -9.25
C ASN A 332 -63.34 10.86 -10.45
N PRO A 333 -64.28 10.96 -11.42
CA PRO A 333 -64.05 11.70 -12.65
C PRO A 333 -64.51 13.15 -12.46
N VAL A 334 -63.82 13.94 -11.65
CA VAL A 334 -64.06 15.39 -11.63
C VAL A 334 -62.76 16.15 -11.34
N ARG A 335 -62.54 17.17 -12.17
CA ARG A 335 -61.69 18.36 -11.97
C ARG A 335 -60.27 18.31 -12.55
N MET A 336 -60.22 18.77 -13.80
CA MET A 336 -59.20 19.70 -14.31
C MET A 336 -58.89 20.79 -13.27
N GLU A 337 -57.63 20.85 -12.84
CA GLU A 337 -56.86 22.04 -12.42
C GLU A 337 -55.73 21.56 -11.49
N MET A 338 -54.64 21.04 -12.07
CA MET A 338 -53.32 21.06 -11.42
C MET A 338 -52.20 20.68 -12.40
N GLU A 339 -52.18 21.30 -13.57
CA GLU A 339 -50.99 21.34 -14.45
C GLU A 339 -50.16 22.58 -14.14
N HIS A 340 -49.58 22.69 -12.93
CA HIS A 340 -48.46 23.62 -12.72
C HIS A 340 -47.53 23.32 -11.52
N LEU A 341 -47.63 22.15 -10.89
CA LEU A 341 -46.75 21.76 -9.76
C LEU A 341 -46.06 20.40 -9.96
N GLN A 342 -45.89 19.97 -11.21
CA GLN A 342 -45.20 18.73 -11.59
C GLN A 342 -43.96 19.01 -12.45
N SER A 343 -43.02 19.84 -11.97
CA SER A 343 -41.69 19.92 -12.58
C SER A 343 -40.51 20.07 -11.61
N THR A 344 -40.67 19.84 -10.31
CA THR A 344 -39.56 20.08 -9.34
C THR A 344 -39.42 19.04 -8.22
N CYS A 345 -39.78 17.77 -8.49
CA CYS A 345 -39.60 16.68 -7.52
C CYS A 345 -39.08 15.39 -8.19
N LEU A 346 -37.96 15.49 -8.92
CA LEU A 346 -37.20 14.32 -9.37
C LEU A 346 -35.70 14.63 -9.49
N GLU A 347 -35.14 15.24 -8.45
CA GLU A 347 -33.72 15.12 -8.13
C GLU A 347 -33.61 14.65 -6.68
N MET A 348 -33.37 13.35 -6.49
CA MET A 348 -32.89 12.84 -5.21
C MET A 348 -31.48 13.38 -5.00
N PRO A 349 -31.17 14.06 -3.88
CA PRO A 349 -29.80 14.46 -3.61
C PRO A 349 -29.01 13.23 -3.17
N LEU A 350 -28.04 12.84 -3.99
CA LEU A 350 -26.86 12.08 -3.59
C LEU A 350 -26.09 12.89 -2.52
N ARG A 351 -26.53 12.81 -1.26
CA ARG A 351 -25.90 13.51 -0.12
C ARG A 351 -24.43 13.13 0.15
N HIS A 352 -23.87 12.16 -0.57
CA HIS A 352 -22.46 11.78 -0.45
C HIS A 352 -21.50 12.54 -1.38
N THR A 353 -21.98 13.23 -2.42
CA THR A 353 -21.11 14.01 -3.33
C THR A 353 -21.00 15.49 -2.97
N ASP A 354 -21.97 16.04 -2.23
CA ASP A 354 -21.98 17.46 -1.85
C ASP A 354 -20.86 17.83 -0.86
N GLY A 355 -20.47 16.91 0.02
CA GLY A 355 -19.34 17.14 0.94
C GLY A 355 -18.01 17.28 0.19
N ILE A 356 -17.78 16.41 -0.81
CA ILE A 356 -16.57 16.42 -1.64
C ILE A 356 -16.54 17.66 -2.54
N TYR A 357 -17.67 18.02 -3.15
CA TYR A 357 -17.76 19.24 -3.95
C TYR A 357 -17.60 20.51 -3.11
N ARG A 358 -18.15 20.54 -1.89
CA ARG A 358 -18.02 21.69 -0.99
C ARG A 358 -16.59 21.83 -0.48
N ALA A 359 -15.92 20.73 -0.09
CA ALA A 359 -14.52 20.75 0.34
C ALA A 359 -13.57 21.14 -0.81
N THR A 360 -13.79 20.64 -2.03
CA THR A 360 -12.97 20.99 -3.21
C THR A 360 -13.19 22.45 -3.62
N ARG A 361 -14.43 22.95 -3.52
CA ARG A 361 -14.77 24.35 -3.78
C ARG A 361 -14.18 25.31 -2.74
N GLU A 362 -14.24 24.96 -1.46
CA GLU A 362 -13.63 25.75 -0.38
C GLU A 362 -12.10 25.76 -0.50
N TRP A 363 -11.49 24.65 -0.92
CA TRP A 363 -10.05 24.59 -1.20
C TRP A 363 -9.63 25.46 -2.39
N HIS A 364 -10.40 25.45 -3.50
CA HIS A 364 -10.14 26.34 -4.64
C HIS A 364 -10.38 27.82 -4.32
N LEU A 365 -11.39 28.15 -3.51
CA LEU A 365 -11.62 29.52 -3.04
C LEU A 365 -10.53 29.98 -2.07
N ALA A 366 -9.98 29.09 -1.25
CA ALA A 366 -8.85 29.39 -0.37
C ALA A 366 -7.56 29.66 -1.16
N ILE A 367 -7.33 28.97 -2.29
CA ILE A 367 -6.21 29.23 -3.20
C ILE A 367 -6.40 30.53 -3.98
N ALA A 368 -7.64 30.81 -4.42
CA ALA A 368 -7.95 32.02 -5.18
C ALA A 368 -7.86 33.31 -4.32
N ASN A 369 -8.00 33.20 -3.00
CA ASN A 369 -7.94 34.33 -2.07
C ASN A 369 -6.57 34.52 -1.40
N ILE A 370 -5.50 33.87 -1.88
CA ILE A 370 -4.13 34.15 -1.44
C ILE A 370 -3.71 35.51 -2.02
N PRO A 371 -3.58 36.58 -1.23
CA PRO A 371 -3.16 37.88 -1.73
C PRO A 371 -1.64 37.88 -1.84
N GLY A 372 -1.11 37.77 -3.06
CA GLY A 372 0.30 38.08 -3.31
C GLY A 372 1.02 37.11 -4.24
N SER A 373 1.59 37.71 -5.29
CA SER A 373 2.74 37.26 -6.10
C SER A 373 2.55 36.10 -7.10
N ILE A 374 2.17 36.46 -8.33
CA ILE A 374 3.02 36.18 -9.50
C ILE A 374 3.04 37.45 -10.37
N PRO A 375 4.16 38.20 -10.44
CA PRO A 375 4.30 39.26 -11.44
C PRO A 375 4.48 38.64 -12.83
N SER A 376 3.73 39.17 -13.79
CA SER A 376 3.81 38.84 -15.21
C SER A 376 5.21 39.12 -15.78
N PRO A 377 5.67 38.33 -16.78
CA PRO A 377 6.94 38.61 -17.43
C PRO A 377 6.80 39.85 -18.32
N ILE A 378 7.76 40.75 -18.13
CA ILE A 378 8.00 41.96 -18.91
C ILE A 378 8.23 41.59 -20.38
N GLN A 379 7.40 42.14 -21.26
CA GLN A 379 7.71 42.36 -22.67
C GLN A 379 8.50 43.66 -22.81
N GLU A 380 9.66 43.59 -23.46
CA GLU A 380 10.38 44.64 -24.24
C GLU A 380 11.83 44.10 -24.43
N ARG A 381 12.58 44.27 -25.53
CA ARG A 381 12.45 45.11 -26.72
C ARG A 381 13.47 44.59 -27.75
N ASN A 382 13.15 44.69 -29.04
CA ASN A 382 14.14 44.73 -30.10
C ASN A 382 14.93 46.04 -30.05
N SER A 383 16.25 45.98 -30.21
CA SER A 383 17.03 46.91 -31.06
C SER A 383 18.52 46.58 -31.06
N SER A 384 19.13 46.79 -32.23
CA SER A 384 20.54 46.65 -32.69
C SER A 384 21.10 45.25 -32.84
#